data_AF-A0A8H5UJ72-F1
#
_entry.id   AF-A0A8H5UJ72-F1
#
_cell.length_a   1.000
_cell.length_b   1.000
_cell.length_c   1.000
_cell.angle_alpha   90.00
_cell.angle_beta   90.00
_cell.angle_gamma   90.00
#
_symmetry.space_group_name_H-M   'P 1'
#
loop_
_entity.id
_entity.type
_entity.pdbx_description
1 polymer ?
#
loop_
_entity_poly.entity_id
_entity_poly.type
_entity_poly.pdbx_seq_one_letter_code
_entity_poly.pdbx_strand_id
1 'polypeptide(L)'
;MDLNLNLYRSILHLGPKHRRQRMQHLPRGELIRVKTLVEREQWTQKLEEAVAGRDLIDLALADPVEIKENPPLQKVLLGRACYPDDENNMVKRITNGLRKNGESLINSVANFDGPTYPPITKDAWILVYCDLFYLDGNNKTLYEVYASRLQEEELHTRSEQAREVARHDMMKLARRNAKWMIPVLEEFSDEILSQSEYEFSDTLHEIWKQVSHPPPAWIQHILDTRQPWGFTYYKTKEVEEKYGDIWGDTWIRIVDMPYQSWSNIHCQGKVDELMALKREDWATPPQYEGLSEEDAFRKHFREHREYLSSPGILRNTFIVIQIEQIPKGPDDEDVDPCWVWAYDVDWESASEDTICNGEKYQGRVKVPIYALEGWFYAARWEEGGVSLRDMWLKAQKHEDKLWICDSKVMEEWDHEPYV
;
A
#
# COMPACT_ATOMS: atom_id res chain seq x y z
N MET A 1 -38.62 -14.79 26.96
CA MET A 1 -37.64 -13.76 27.36
C MET A 1 -36.39 -14.50 27.84
N ASP A 2 -35.23 -14.25 27.23
CA ASP A 2 -33.99 -14.98 27.52
C ASP A 2 -33.32 -14.41 28.79
N LEU A 3 -33.42 -15.15 29.90
CA LEU A 3 -32.93 -14.72 31.22
C LEU A 3 -31.41 -14.57 31.25
N ASN A 4 -30.68 -15.41 30.53
CA ASN A 4 -29.22 -15.37 30.49
C ASN A 4 -28.74 -14.16 29.68
N LEU A 5 -29.44 -13.84 28.59
CA LEU A 5 -29.19 -12.64 27.80
C LEU A 5 -29.45 -11.37 28.61
N ASN A 6 -30.57 -11.30 29.33
CA ASN A 6 -30.90 -10.17 30.19
C ASN A 6 -29.89 -9.99 31.33
N LEU A 7 -29.46 -11.10 31.94
CA LEU A 7 -28.39 -11.07 32.94
C LEU A 7 -27.10 -10.52 32.34
N TYR A 8 -26.68 -10.98 31.16
CA TYR A 8 -25.47 -10.51 30.50
C TYR A 8 -25.54 -9.01 30.17
N ARG A 9 -26.67 -8.52 29.66
CA ARG A 9 -26.90 -7.09 29.40
C ARG A 9 -26.76 -6.25 30.68
N SER A 10 -27.33 -6.73 31.80
CA SER A 10 -27.29 -6.00 33.08
C SER A 10 -25.88 -5.80 33.63
N ILE A 11 -24.91 -6.62 33.22
CA ILE A 11 -23.52 -6.58 33.70
C ILE A 11 -22.52 -6.02 32.68
N LEU A 12 -22.99 -5.47 31.54
CA LEU A 12 -22.10 -4.92 30.49
C LEU A 12 -21.19 -3.79 30.99
N HIS A 13 -21.67 -3.02 31.97
CA HIS A 13 -20.91 -1.95 32.62
C HIS A 13 -19.71 -2.45 33.45
N LEU A 14 -19.62 -3.76 33.72
CA LEU A 14 -18.51 -4.34 34.48
C LEU A 14 -17.31 -4.67 33.58
N GLY A 15 -16.11 -4.62 34.18
CA GLY A 15 -14.88 -5.06 33.51
C GLY A 15 -14.92 -6.55 33.11
N PRO A 16 -14.14 -6.98 32.09
CA PRO A 16 -14.19 -8.34 31.55
C PRO A 16 -14.03 -9.46 32.59
N LYS A 17 -13.17 -9.26 33.59
CA LYS A 17 -12.92 -10.23 34.68
C LYS A 17 -14.15 -10.42 35.56
N HIS A 18 -14.83 -9.34 35.92
CA HIS A 18 -16.05 -9.36 36.74
C HIS A 18 -17.25 -9.92 35.96
N ARG A 19 -17.36 -9.62 34.66
CA ARG A 19 -18.36 -10.26 33.79
C ARG A 19 -18.19 -11.77 33.76
N ARG A 20 -16.97 -12.28 33.56
CA ARG A 20 -16.70 -13.73 33.59
C ARG A 20 -17.08 -14.36 34.93
N GLN A 21 -16.74 -13.71 36.05
CA GLN A 21 -17.07 -14.21 37.39
C GLN A 21 -18.59 -14.29 37.61
N ARG A 22 -19.35 -13.28 37.17
CA ARG A 22 -20.82 -13.26 37.27
C ARG A 22 -21.49 -14.32 36.40
N MET A 23 -20.89 -14.64 35.26
CA MET A 23 -21.42 -15.63 34.31
C MET A 23 -20.84 -17.04 34.50
N GLN A 24 -20.04 -17.28 35.55
CA GLN A 24 -19.34 -18.56 35.76
C GLN A 24 -20.26 -19.78 35.93
N HIS A 25 -21.53 -19.53 36.26
CA HIS A 25 -22.57 -20.55 36.43
C HIS A 25 -23.13 -21.03 35.09
N LEU A 26 -22.89 -20.32 33.99
CA LEU A 26 -23.33 -20.75 32.66
C LEU A 26 -22.33 -21.70 32.02
N PRO A 27 -22.81 -22.72 31.29
CA PRO A 27 -21.96 -23.50 30.39
C PRO A 27 -21.22 -22.60 29.40
N ARG A 28 -20.00 -23.00 29.01
CA ARG A 28 -19.16 -22.22 28.08
C ARG A 28 -19.88 -21.88 26.78
N GLY A 29 -20.63 -22.83 26.21
CA GLY A 29 -21.40 -22.61 24.98
C GLY A 29 -22.49 -21.53 25.14
N GLU A 30 -23.16 -21.51 26.29
CA GLU A 30 -24.21 -20.53 26.57
C GLU A 30 -23.62 -19.13 26.82
N LEU A 31 -22.49 -19.05 27.54
CA LEU A 31 -21.74 -17.80 27.71
C LEU A 31 -21.30 -17.23 26.35
N ILE A 32 -20.79 -18.07 25.45
CA ILE A 32 -20.42 -17.66 24.09
C ILE A 32 -21.66 -17.14 23.36
N ARG A 33 -22.78 -17.89 23.39
CA ARG A 33 -24.03 -17.50 22.73
C ARG A 33 -24.52 -16.12 23.17
N VAL A 34 -24.67 -15.88 24.47
CA VAL A 34 -25.19 -14.58 24.97
C VAL A 34 -24.22 -13.43 24.72
N LYS A 35 -22.91 -13.70 24.78
CA LYS A 35 -21.88 -12.72 24.42
C LYS A 35 -22.01 -12.31 22.95
N THR A 36 -22.05 -13.29 22.05
CA THR A 36 -22.18 -13.05 20.60
C THR A 36 -23.47 -12.31 20.26
N LEU A 37 -24.59 -12.65 20.88
CA LEU A 37 -25.86 -11.93 20.65
C LEU A 37 -25.77 -10.45 21.02
N VAL A 38 -25.21 -10.14 22.19
CA VAL A 38 -25.07 -8.75 22.64
C VAL A 38 -24.05 -7.98 21.80
N GLU A 39 -22.93 -8.61 21.43
CA GLU A 39 -21.96 -7.99 20.53
C GLU A 39 -22.58 -7.69 19.16
N ARG A 40 -23.35 -8.63 18.60
CA ARG A 40 -24.10 -8.40 17.35
C ARG A 40 -25.09 -7.24 17.47
N GLU A 41 -25.89 -7.18 18.54
CA GLU A 41 -26.83 -6.08 18.78
C GLU A 41 -26.12 -4.72 18.84
N GLN A 42 -24.98 -4.64 19.52
CA GLN A 42 -24.18 -3.41 19.58
C GLN A 42 -23.65 -2.99 18.20
N TRP A 43 -23.21 -3.94 17.38
CA TRP A 43 -22.75 -3.66 16.03
C TRP A 43 -23.90 -3.23 15.11
N THR A 44 -25.07 -3.87 15.20
CA THR A 44 -26.27 -3.47 14.46
C THR A 44 -26.71 -2.07 14.86
N GLN A 45 -26.74 -1.76 16.16
CA GLN A 45 -27.10 -0.42 16.64
C GLN A 45 -26.14 0.65 16.12
N LYS A 46 -24.82 0.42 16.22
CA LYS A 46 -23.81 1.33 15.66
C LYS A 46 -24.01 1.56 14.17
N LEU A 47 -24.39 0.51 13.44
CA LEU A 47 -24.64 0.62 12.02
C LEU A 47 -25.92 1.43 11.73
N GLU A 48 -27.02 1.15 12.43
CA GLU A 48 -28.26 1.90 12.29
C GLU A 48 -28.06 3.40 12.60
N GLU A 49 -27.31 3.70 13.66
CA GLU A 49 -26.91 5.06 14.04
C GLU A 49 -25.99 5.70 12.99
N ALA A 50 -25.04 4.95 12.42
CA ALA A 50 -24.15 5.47 11.38
C ALA A 50 -24.88 5.71 10.07
N VAL A 51 -25.75 4.79 9.62
CA VAL A 51 -26.49 4.95 8.37
C VAL A 51 -27.55 6.03 8.53
N ALA A 52 -28.30 6.06 9.65
CA ALA A 52 -29.30 7.07 9.98
C ALA A 52 -30.28 7.43 8.83
N GLY A 53 -30.62 6.46 7.97
CA GLY A 53 -31.50 6.67 6.80
C GLY A 53 -30.86 7.43 5.64
N ARG A 54 -29.53 7.62 5.64
CA ARG A 54 -28.78 8.27 4.57
C ARG A 54 -28.60 7.34 3.37
N ASP A 55 -28.60 7.91 2.17
CA ASP A 55 -28.19 7.21 0.95
C ASP A 55 -26.66 7.12 0.92
N LEU A 56 -26.13 5.91 1.11
CA LEU A 56 -24.68 5.68 1.18
C LEU A 56 -23.98 5.87 -0.16
N ILE A 57 -24.67 5.70 -1.28
CA ILE A 57 -24.09 5.92 -2.61
C ILE A 57 -23.89 7.42 -2.82
N ASP A 58 -24.91 8.22 -2.52
CA ASP A 58 -24.81 9.68 -2.59
C ASP A 58 -23.74 10.20 -1.60
N LEU A 59 -23.71 9.66 -0.38
CA LEU A 59 -22.74 10.04 0.64
C LEU A 59 -21.30 9.75 0.18
N ALA A 60 -21.04 8.55 -0.35
CA ALA A 60 -19.69 8.19 -0.80
C ALA A 60 -19.18 9.07 -1.94
N LEU A 61 -20.07 9.48 -2.84
CA LEU A 61 -19.70 10.31 -3.99
C LEU A 61 -19.57 11.80 -3.62
N ALA A 62 -20.29 12.27 -2.61
CA ALA A 62 -20.23 13.65 -2.13
C ALA A 62 -19.12 13.87 -1.09
N ASP A 63 -18.95 12.94 -0.16
CA ASP A 63 -17.94 12.97 0.90
C ASP A 63 -17.22 11.60 1.06
N PRO A 64 -16.23 11.32 0.19
CA PRO A 64 -15.39 10.14 0.28
C PRO A 64 -14.71 9.92 1.63
N VAL A 65 -14.36 11.00 2.33
CA VAL A 65 -13.55 10.93 3.56
C VAL A 65 -14.39 10.33 4.68
N GLU A 66 -15.65 10.75 4.80
CA GLU A 66 -16.55 10.20 5.82
C GLU A 66 -16.69 8.67 5.70
N ILE A 67 -16.79 8.13 4.47
CA ILE A 67 -16.89 6.68 4.26
C ILE A 67 -15.59 5.99 4.66
N LYS A 68 -14.43 6.54 4.28
CA LYS A 68 -13.12 5.94 4.58
C LYS A 68 -12.80 5.93 6.08
N GLU A 69 -13.20 6.97 6.80
CA GLU A 69 -12.96 7.10 8.24
C GLU A 69 -14.01 6.39 9.09
N ASN A 70 -15.08 5.86 8.49
CA ASN A 70 -16.17 5.18 9.18
C ASN A 70 -16.32 3.71 8.73
N PRO A 71 -15.63 2.75 9.39
CA PRO A 71 -15.62 1.35 9.00
C PRO A 71 -17.01 0.69 8.89
N PRO A 72 -18.00 0.98 9.76
CA PRO A 72 -19.37 0.53 9.55
C PRO A 72 -19.99 0.94 8.21
N LEU A 73 -19.85 2.20 7.80
CA LEU A 73 -20.37 2.71 6.53
C LEU A 73 -19.67 2.08 5.34
N GLN A 74 -18.34 2.02 5.40
CA GLN A 74 -17.51 1.37 4.40
C GLN A 74 -17.94 -0.09 4.18
N LYS A 75 -18.08 -0.87 5.26
CA LYS A 75 -18.48 -2.27 5.19
C LYS A 75 -19.85 -2.45 4.54
N VAL A 76 -20.84 -1.63 4.90
CA VAL A 76 -22.17 -1.75 4.29
C VAL A 76 -22.16 -1.38 2.81
N LEU A 77 -21.46 -0.32 2.42
CA LEU A 77 -21.38 0.07 1.03
C LEU A 77 -20.76 -1.03 0.15
N LEU A 78 -19.76 -1.73 0.69
CA LEU A 78 -19.11 -2.88 0.06
C LEU A 78 -19.95 -4.18 0.14
N GLY A 79 -21.00 -4.21 0.96
CA GLY A 79 -21.85 -5.39 1.19
C GLY A 79 -21.22 -6.44 2.13
N ARG A 80 -20.27 -6.04 2.97
CA ARG A 80 -19.58 -6.89 3.95
C ARG A 80 -20.40 -7.10 5.22
N ALA A 81 -20.03 -8.10 6.01
CA ALA A 81 -20.65 -8.32 7.30
C ALA A 81 -20.22 -7.23 8.29
N CYS A 82 -21.20 -6.61 8.94
CA CYS A 82 -20.92 -5.59 9.97
C CYS A 82 -20.30 -6.22 11.23
N TYR A 83 -20.73 -7.43 11.58
CA TYR A 83 -20.15 -8.20 12.68
C TYR A 83 -18.90 -8.96 12.19
N PRO A 84 -17.69 -8.69 12.73
CA PRO A 84 -16.44 -9.26 12.20
C PRO A 84 -16.39 -10.79 12.19
N ASP A 85 -16.96 -11.48 13.17
CA ASP A 85 -16.90 -12.95 13.20
C ASP A 85 -17.73 -13.58 12.08
N ASP A 86 -18.77 -12.91 11.59
CA ASP A 86 -19.59 -13.44 10.50
C ASP A 86 -18.81 -13.44 9.19
N GLU A 87 -18.08 -12.35 8.92
CA GLU A 87 -17.14 -12.30 7.81
C GLU A 87 -16.02 -13.32 7.98
N ASN A 88 -15.41 -13.41 9.17
CA ASN A 88 -14.31 -14.34 9.44
C ASN A 88 -14.74 -15.80 9.24
N ASN A 89 -15.94 -16.16 9.69
CA ASN A 89 -16.49 -17.51 9.53
C ASN A 89 -16.77 -17.81 8.05
N MET A 90 -17.32 -16.86 7.30
CA MET A 90 -17.54 -16.99 5.86
C MET A 90 -16.22 -17.17 5.11
N VAL A 91 -15.23 -16.30 5.37
CA VAL A 91 -13.89 -16.38 4.77
C VAL A 91 -13.23 -17.71 5.10
N LYS A 92 -13.27 -18.15 6.35
CA LYS A 92 -12.71 -19.44 6.76
C LYS A 92 -13.38 -20.60 6.04
N ARG A 93 -14.69 -20.56 5.82
CA ARG A 93 -15.41 -21.60 5.08
C ARG A 93 -15.02 -21.60 3.60
N ILE A 94 -15.05 -20.44 2.94
CA ILE A 94 -14.75 -20.31 1.50
C ILE A 94 -13.29 -20.68 1.19
N THR A 95 -12.38 -20.37 2.11
CA THR A 95 -10.95 -20.68 1.97
C THR A 95 -10.57 -22.05 2.53
N ASN A 96 -11.54 -22.91 2.91
CA ASN A 96 -11.29 -24.21 3.57
C ASN A 96 -10.36 -24.14 4.80
N GLY A 97 -10.36 -23.00 5.51
CA GLY A 97 -9.54 -22.77 6.70
C GLY A 97 -8.17 -22.14 6.42
N LEU A 98 -7.79 -21.95 5.14
CA LEU A 98 -6.50 -21.37 4.75
C LEU A 98 -6.34 -19.91 5.21
N ARG A 99 -7.45 -19.17 5.34
CA ARG A 99 -7.46 -17.81 5.89
C ARG A 99 -8.44 -17.70 7.05
N LYS A 100 -8.06 -16.91 8.05
CA LYS A 100 -8.81 -16.76 9.30
C LYS A 100 -9.76 -15.56 9.31
N ASN A 101 -9.48 -14.55 8.51
CA ASN A 101 -10.24 -13.30 8.45
C ASN A 101 -10.09 -12.64 7.07
N GLY A 102 -10.99 -11.69 6.78
CA GLY A 102 -11.03 -10.98 5.50
C GLY A 102 -9.76 -10.21 5.19
N GLU A 103 -9.20 -9.52 6.17
CA GLU A 103 -7.99 -8.72 6.00
C GLU A 103 -6.77 -9.57 5.60
N SER A 104 -6.60 -10.73 6.24
CA SER A 104 -5.56 -11.68 5.89
C SER A 104 -5.71 -12.21 4.46
N LEU A 105 -6.96 -12.41 3.99
CA LEU A 105 -7.22 -12.82 2.62
C LEU A 105 -6.91 -11.70 1.62
N ILE A 106 -7.38 -10.47 1.87
CA ILE A 106 -7.09 -9.29 1.05
C ILE A 106 -5.58 -9.09 0.91
N ASN A 107 -4.84 -9.10 2.02
CA ASN A 107 -3.38 -8.94 2.01
C ASN A 107 -2.67 -10.07 1.24
N SER A 108 -3.18 -11.30 1.32
CA SER A 108 -2.59 -12.43 0.57
C SER A 108 -2.80 -12.29 -0.93
N VAL A 109 -3.95 -11.77 -1.35
CA VAL A 109 -4.26 -11.55 -2.77
C VAL A 109 -3.55 -10.32 -3.31
N ALA A 110 -3.52 -9.21 -2.55
CA ALA A 110 -2.81 -7.99 -2.92
C ALA A 110 -1.29 -8.21 -3.06
N ASN A 111 -0.70 -8.92 -2.11
CA ASN A 111 0.74 -9.22 -2.09
C ASN A 111 1.06 -10.58 -2.72
N PHE A 112 0.23 -11.08 -3.64
CA PHE A 112 0.49 -12.37 -4.31
C PHE A 112 1.79 -12.34 -5.12
N ASP A 113 2.26 -11.15 -5.49
CA ASP A 113 3.55 -10.91 -6.13
C ASP A 113 4.77 -10.99 -5.17
N GLY A 114 4.52 -11.27 -3.90
CA GLY A 114 5.56 -11.40 -2.87
C GLY A 114 6.32 -12.73 -2.90
N PRO A 115 7.25 -12.92 -1.94
CA PRO A 115 8.14 -14.09 -1.92
C PRO A 115 7.44 -15.40 -1.55
N THR A 116 6.28 -15.29 -0.90
CA THR A 116 5.44 -16.44 -0.57
C THR A 116 4.25 -16.46 -1.52
N TYR A 117 4.05 -17.59 -2.21
CA TYR A 117 2.82 -17.88 -2.92
C TYR A 117 1.93 -18.67 -1.98
N PRO A 118 0.95 -18.04 -1.33
CA PRO A 118 0.09 -18.80 -0.46
C PRO A 118 -1.00 -19.48 -1.31
N PRO A 119 -1.48 -20.68 -0.94
CA PRO A 119 -2.60 -21.27 -1.64
C PRO A 119 -3.84 -20.37 -1.48
N ILE A 120 -4.51 -20.06 -2.59
CA ILE A 120 -5.73 -19.25 -2.66
C ILE A 120 -6.69 -19.91 -3.65
N THR A 121 -7.78 -20.48 -3.14
CA THR A 121 -8.79 -21.17 -3.96
C THR A 121 -9.48 -20.23 -4.95
N LYS A 122 -10.02 -20.76 -6.05
CA LYS A 122 -10.80 -19.99 -7.03
C LYS A 122 -11.91 -19.15 -6.37
N ASP A 123 -12.70 -19.76 -5.49
CA ASP A 123 -13.76 -19.05 -4.76
C ASP A 123 -13.20 -17.93 -3.86
N ALA A 124 -11.99 -18.06 -3.34
CA ALA A 124 -11.35 -17.00 -2.54
C ALA A 124 -10.94 -15.79 -3.40
N TRP A 125 -10.42 -16.03 -4.61
CA TRP A 125 -10.17 -14.96 -5.59
C TRP A 125 -11.46 -14.21 -5.94
N ILE A 126 -12.53 -14.96 -6.24
CA ILE A 126 -13.85 -14.39 -6.55
C ILE A 126 -14.40 -13.59 -5.37
N LEU A 127 -14.28 -14.10 -4.14
CA LEU A 127 -14.72 -13.42 -2.93
C LEU A 127 -14.00 -12.08 -2.72
N VAL A 128 -12.69 -12.03 -2.96
CA VAL A 128 -11.91 -10.79 -2.88
C VAL A 128 -12.31 -9.80 -3.96
N TYR A 129 -12.49 -10.26 -5.20
CA TYR A 129 -13.05 -9.40 -6.24
C TYR A 129 -14.40 -8.83 -5.77
N CYS A 130 -15.28 -9.65 -5.19
CA CYS A 130 -16.58 -9.19 -4.69
C CYS A 130 -16.53 -8.39 -3.37
N ASP A 131 -15.41 -7.75 -3.01
CA ASP A 131 -15.26 -6.93 -1.81
C ASP A 131 -15.57 -7.65 -0.50
N LEU A 132 -15.37 -8.98 -0.45
CA LEU A 132 -15.77 -9.86 0.66
C LEU A 132 -17.27 -9.79 0.98
N PHE A 133 -18.11 -9.66 -0.05
CA PHE A 133 -19.57 -9.61 0.07
C PHE A 133 -20.11 -10.75 0.94
N TYR A 134 -20.97 -10.39 1.90
CA TYR A 134 -21.51 -11.34 2.86
C TYR A 134 -22.64 -12.19 2.26
N LEU A 135 -22.40 -13.49 2.15
CA LEU A 135 -23.31 -14.45 1.52
C LEU A 135 -24.33 -15.05 2.49
N ASP A 136 -23.97 -15.29 3.76
CA ASP A 136 -24.78 -16.08 4.69
C ASP A 136 -26.08 -15.39 5.16
N GLY A 137 -26.24 -14.11 4.84
CA GLY A 137 -27.48 -13.34 5.07
C GLY A 137 -28.36 -13.20 3.84
N ASN A 138 -27.94 -13.72 2.67
CA ASN A 138 -28.55 -13.46 1.38
C ASN A 138 -28.85 -14.77 0.63
N ASN A 139 -29.86 -14.77 -0.23
CA ASN A 139 -30.17 -15.91 -1.10
C ASN A 139 -29.29 -15.96 -2.36
N LYS A 140 -28.22 -15.15 -2.42
CA LYS A 140 -27.32 -15.06 -3.57
C LYS A 140 -26.13 -15.98 -3.38
N THR A 141 -25.76 -16.68 -4.44
CA THR A 141 -24.49 -17.41 -4.53
C THR A 141 -23.33 -16.46 -4.80
N LEU A 142 -22.10 -16.91 -4.52
CA LEU A 142 -20.90 -16.13 -4.81
C LEU A 142 -20.79 -15.77 -6.30
N TYR A 143 -21.11 -16.72 -7.19
CA TYR A 143 -21.07 -16.52 -8.64
C TYR A 143 -22.12 -15.52 -9.15
N GLU A 144 -23.32 -15.48 -8.56
CA GLU A 144 -24.32 -14.46 -8.89
C GLU A 144 -23.86 -13.06 -8.47
N VAL A 145 -23.21 -12.93 -7.31
CA VAL A 145 -22.62 -11.65 -6.87
C VAL A 145 -21.49 -11.26 -7.82
N TYR A 146 -20.62 -12.20 -8.18
CA TYR A 146 -19.51 -11.96 -9.11
C TYR A 146 -19.99 -11.45 -10.48
N ALA A 147 -20.95 -12.13 -11.10
CA ALA A 147 -21.54 -11.71 -12.37
C ALA A 147 -22.20 -10.32 -12.27
N SER A 148 -22.89 -10.03 -11.16
CA SER A 148 -23.47 -8.71 -10.89
C SER A 148 -22.39 -7.63 -10.78
N ARG A 149 -21.26 -7.92 -10.13
CA ARG A 149 -20.14 -6.98 -9.98
C ARG A 149 -19.45 -6.69 -11.31
N LEU A 150 -19.24 -7.71 -12.14
CA LEU A 150 -18.68 -7.53 -13.48
C LEU A 150 -19.57 -6.61 -14.32
N GLN A 151 -20.89 -6.84 -14.32
CA GLN A 151 -21.84 -6.02 -15.04
C GLN A 151 -21.89 -4.57 -14.51
N GLU A 152 -21.85 -4.39 -13.18
CA GLU A 152 -21.85 -3.06 -12.56
C GLU A 152 -20.59 -2.25 -12.90
N GLU A 153 -19.45 -2.92 -13.06
CA GLU A 153 -18.18 -2.33 -13.52
C GLU A 153 -18.22 -1.98 -15.00
N GLU A 154 -18.66 -2.90 -15.88
CA GLU A 154 -18.77 -2.66 -17.33
C GLU A 154 -19.72 -1.49 -17.67
N LEU A 155 -20.76 -1.31 -16.86
CA LEU A 155 -21.74 -0.23 -17.03
C LEU A 155 -21.37 1.06 -16.27
N HIS A 156 -20.21 1.10 -15.61
CA HIS A 156 -19.75 2.22 -14.76
C HIS A 156 -20.85 2.73 -13.82
N THR A 157 -21.57 1.81 -13.19
CA THR A 157 -22.74 2.17 -12.38
C THR A 157 -22.36 3.06 -11.21
N ARG A 158 -23.29 3.90 -10.79
CA ARG A 158 -23.11 4.79 -9.63
C ARG A 158 -22.77 4.02 -8.34
N SER A 159 -23.31 2.82 -8.18
CA SER A 159 -23.00 1.91 -7.08
C SER A 159 -21.56 1.41 -7.10
N GLU A 160 -20.99 1.12 -8.28
CA GLU A 160 -19.60 0.70 -8.41
C GLU A 160 -18.64 1.86 -8.16
N GLN A 161 -18.94 3.04 -8.69
CA GLN A 161 -18.18 4.27 -8.39
C GLN A 161 -18.12 4.54 -6.88
N ALA A 162 -19.24 4.39 -6.18
CA ALA A 162 -19.30 4.55 -4.73
C ALA A 162 -18.46 3.50 -3.97
N ARG A 163 -18.48 2.23 -4.39
CA ARG A 163 -17.61 1.19 -3.81
C ARG A 163 -16.14 1.45 -4.07
N GLU A 164 -15.79 1.90 -5.26
CA GLU A 164 -14.41 2.22 -5.63
C GLU A 164 -13.82 3.32 -4.74
N VAL A 165 -14.64 4.31 -4.36
CA VAL A 165 -14.27 5.33 -3.38
C VAL A 165 -14.03 4.74 -1.99
N ALA A 166 -14.84 3.75 -1.58
CA ALA A 166 -14.74 3.12 -0.27
C ALA A 166 -13.58 2.13 -0.13
N ARG A 167 -13.06 1.58 -1.22
CA ARG A 167 -11.91 0.67 -1.18
C ARG A 167 -10.65 1.43 -0.75
N HIS A 168 -9.93 0.88 0.22
CA HIS A 168 -8.56 1.29 0.51
C HIS A 168 -7.58 0.60 -0.44
N ASP A 169 -6.34 1.07 -0.49
CA ASP A 169 -5.35 0.69 -1.51
C ASP A 169 -5.15 -0.83 -1.61
N MET A 170 -5.01 -1.53 -0.49
CA MET A 170 -4.89 -3.00 -0.50
C MET A 170 -6.12 -3.72 -1.09
N MET A 171 -7.33 -3.19 -0.90
CA MET A 171 -8.53 -3.78 -1.54
C MET A 171 -8.50 -3.58 -3.05
N LYS A 172 -8.07 -2.40 -3.51
CA LYS A 172 -7.94 -2.09 -4.94
C LYS A 172 -6.92 -2.99 -5.60
N LEU A 173 -5.73 -3.12 -5.00
CA LEU A 173 -4.68 -4.03 -5.45
C LEU A 173 -5.17 -5.48 -5.49
N ALA A 174 -5.84 -5.92 -4.42
CA ALA A 174 -6.35 -7.29 -4.35
C ALA A 174 -7.41 -7.57 -5.43
N ARG A 175 -8.34 -6.63 -5.65
CA ARG A 175 -9.37 -6.74 -6.70
C ARG A 175 -8.76 -6.75 -8.10
N ARG A 176 -7.76 -5.91 -8.38
CA ARG A 176 -6.98 -5.92 -9.63
C ARG A 176 -6.34 -7.29 -9.85
N ASN A 177 -5.60 -7.80 -8.87
CA ASN A 177 -4.93 -9.10 -8.97
C ASN A 177 -5.95 -10.24 -9.22
N ALA A 178 -7.11 -10.18 -8.56
CA ALA A 178 -8.20 -11.12 -8.80
C ALA A 178 -8.76 -11.04 -10.23
N LYS A 179 -8.89 -9.84 -10.80
CA LYS A 179 -9.36 -9.62 -12.17
C LYS A 179 -8.46 -10.31 -13.21
N TRP A 180 -7.15 -10.38 -12.97
CA TRP A 180 -6.22 -11.10 -13.85
C TRP A 180 -6.30 -12.63 -13.66
N MET A 181 -6.42 -13.08 -12.42
CA MET A 181 -6.37 -14.52 -12.11
C MET A 181 -7.67 -15.26 -12.44
N ILE A 182 -8.84 -14.66 -12.16
CA ILE A 182 -10.13 -15.36 -12.24
C ILE A 182 -10.41 -15.92 -13.65
N PRO A 183 -10.25 -15.18 -14.76
CA PRO A 183 -10.57 -15.70 -16.09
C PRO A 183 -9.79 -16.97 -16.44
N VAL A 184 -8.49 -17.05 -16.11
CA VAL A 184 -7.68 -18.25 -16.37
C VAL A 184 -8.05 -19.40 -15.43
N LEU A 185 -8.38 -19.10 -14.17
CA LEU A 185 -8.86 -20.11 -13.23
C LEU A 185 -10.25 -20.67 -13.59
N GLU A 186 -11.04 -19.94 -14.39
CA GLU A 186 -12.32 -20.43 -14.90
C GLU A 186 -12.19 -21.48 -16.00
N GLU A 187 -11.06 -21.49 -16.72
CA GLU A 187 -10.78 -22.46 -17.79
C GLU A 187 -10.28 -23.82 -17.26
N PHE A 188 -9.93 -23.89 -15.97
CA PHE A 188 -9.31 -25.07 -15.37
C PHE A 188 -10.35 -26.14 -15.00
N SER A 189 -9.95 -27.40 -15.11
CA SER A 189 -10.79 -28.53 -14.67
C SER A 189 -10.85 -28.63 -13.15
N ASP A 190 -11.93 -29.23 -12.65
CA ASP A 190 -12.10 -29.51 -11.22
C ASP A 190 -10.94 -30.34 -10.64
N GLU A 191 -10.30 -31.18 -11.46
CA GLU A 191 -9.13 -31.97 -11.07
C GLU A 191 -7.94 -31.07 -10.67
N ILE A 192 -7.62 -30.05 -11.46
CA ILE A 192 -6.54 -29.09 -11.16
C ILE A 192 -6.91 -28.25 -9.94
N LEU A 193 -8.17 -27.81 -9.84
CA LEU A 193 -8.66 -27.02 -8.71
C LEU A 193 -8.72 -27.83 -7.39
N SER A 194 -8.69 -29.15 -7.47
CA SER A 194 -8.70 -30.09 -6.33
C SER A 194 -7.32 -30.61 -5.91
N GLN A 195 -6.25 -30.11 -6.54
CA GLN A 195 -4.88 -30.48 -6.20
C GLN A 195 -4.52 -30.18 -4.74
N SER A 196 -3.44 -30.80 -4.27
CA SER A 196 -2.91 -30.49 -2.94
C SER A 196 -2.51 -29.00 -2.85
N GLU A 197 -2.55 -28.42 -1.65
CA GLU A 197 -2.27 -26.99 -1.44
C GLU A 197 -0.93 -26.54 -2.02
N TYR A 198 0.09 -27.39 -1.96
CA TYR A 198 1.42 -27.12 -2.51
C TYR A 198 1.44 -27.11 -4.05
N GLU A 199 0.88 -28.15 -4.68
CA GLU A 199 0.83 -28.25 -6.15
C GLU A 199 -0.04 -27.15 -6.76
N PHE A 200 -1.16 -26.82 -6.10
CA PHE A 200 -2.01 -25.73 -6.54
C PHE A 200 -1.32 -24.37 -6.40
N SER A 201 -0.50 -24.18 -5.37
CA SER A 201 0.29 -22.96 -5.20
C SER A 201 1.31 -22.76 -6.34
N ASP A 202 2.03 -23.81 -6.73
CA ASP A 202 2.97 -23.74 -7.85
C ASP A 202 2.23 -23.44 -9.16
N THR A 203 1.06 -24.04 -9.35
CA THR A 203 0.17 -23.78 -10.49
C THR A 203 -0.27 -22.31 -10.53
N LEU A 204 -0.70 -21.75 -9.39
CA LEU A 204 -1.06 -20.34 -9.30
C LEU A 204 0.12 -19.42 -9.63
N HIS A 205 1.33 -19.78 -9.21
CA HIS A 205 2.54 -19.01 -9.53
C HIS A 205 2.83 -18.97 -11.03
N GLU A 206 2.68 -20.10 -11.73
CA GLU A 206 2.87 -20.15 -13.18
C GLU A 206 1.77 -19.40 -13.95
N ILE A 207 0.53 -19.43 -13.48
CA ILE A 207 -0.55 -18.59 -14.03
C ILE A 207 -0.22 -17.12 -13.81
N TRP A 208 0.18 -16.75 -12.60
CA TRP A 208 0.51 -15.36 -12.26
C TRP A 208 1.56 -14.77 -13.19
N LYS A 209 2.61 -15.53 -13.53
CA LYS A 209 3.62 -15.11 -14.53
C LYS A 209 3.04 -14.86 -15.92
N GLN A 210 1.97 -15.56 -16.29
CA GLN A 210 1.32 -15.44 -17.60
C GLN A 210 0.32 -14.28 -17.65
N VAL A 211 -0.46 -14.08 -16.58
CA VAL A 211 -1.59 -13.13 -16.57
C VAL A 211 -1.23 -11.76 -16.02
N SER A 212 -0.23 -11.68 -15.14
CA SER A 212 0.20 -10.40 -14.59
C SER A 212 1.09 -9.66 -15.58
N HIS A 213 1.06 -8.32 -15.54
CA HIS A 213 1.88 -7.51 -16.43
C HIS A 213 3.38 -7.84 -16.29
N PRO A 214 4.16 -7.70 -17.37
CA PRO A 214 5.61 -7.70 -17.22
C PRO A 214 6.02 -6.55 -16.27
N PRO A 215 7.12 -6.71 -15.52
CA PRO A 215 7.65 -5.61 -14.73
C PRO A 215 7.93 -4.39 -15.62
N PRO A 216 7.87 -3.17 -15.08
CA PRO A 216 8.32 -1.97 -15.78
C PRO A 216 9.71 -2.16 -16.40
N ALA A 217 9.95 -1.53 -17.55
CA ALA A 217 11.18 -1.72 -18.33
C ALA A 217 12.46 -1.49 -17.49
N TRP A 218 12.43 -0.56 -16.54
CA TRP A 218 13.54 -0.27 -15.64
C TRP A 218 13.83 -1.43 -14.68
N ILE A 219 12.80 -2.08 -14.12
CA ILE A 219 12.94 -3.27 -13.28
C ILE A 219 13.45 -4.43 -14.11
N GLN A 220 12.84 -4.66 -15.26
CA GLN A 220 13.24 -5.74 -16.16
C GLN A 220 14.72 -5.60 -16.56
N HIS A 221 15.16 -4.38 -16.90
CA HIS A 221 16.55 -4.09 -17.20
C HIS A 221 17.49 -4.40 -16.02
N ILE A 222 17.15 -4.01 -14.80
CA ILE A 222 17.96 -4.30 -13.60
C ILE A 222 18.05 -5.81 -13.35
N LEU A 223 16.92 -6.51 -13.44
CA LEU A 223 16.85 -7.96 -13.21
C LEU A 223 17.64 -8.74 -14.27
N ASP A 224 17.54 -8.36 -15.54
CA ASP A 224 18.24 -9.02 -16.65
C ASP A 224 19.75 -8.77 -16.62
N THR A 225 20.17 -7.54 -16.32
CA THR A 225 21.59 -7.17 -16.24
C THR A 225 22.25 -7.59 -14.93
N ARG A 226 21.45 -7.92 -13.90
CA ARG A 226 21.91 -8.20 -12.52
C ARG A 226 22.77 -7.07 -11.95
N GLN A 227 22.51 -5.84 -12.37
CA GLN A 227 23.32 -4.69 -11.99
C GLN A 227 22.76 -4.02 -10.73
N PRO A 228 23.64 -3.50 -9.85
CA PRO A 228 23.22 -2.68 -8.73
C PRO A 228 22.38 -1.48 -9.13
N TRP A 229 21.38 -1.13 -8.33
CA TRP A 229 20.55 0.05 -8.58
C TRP A 229 20.31 0.90 -7.34
N GLY A 230 20.01 2.18 -7.55
CA GLY A 230 19.75 3.14 -6.48
C GLY A 230 20.33 4.51 -6.76
N PHE A 231 20.79 5.18 -5.70
CA PHE A 231 21.28 6.55 -5.75
C PHE A 231 22.64 6.67 -5.05
N THR A 232 23.36 7.73 -5.42
CA THR A 232 24.41 8.28 -4.56
C THR A 232 23.80 9.16 -3.49
N TYR A 233 24.24 8.97 -2.25
CA TYR A 233 23.79 9.68 -1.07
C TYR A 233 24.92 10.51 -0.46
N TYR A 234 24.54 11.67 0.06
CA TYR A 234 25.41 12.56 0.82
C TYR A 234 24.79 12.89 2.18
N LYS A 235 25.66 13.01 3.18
CA LYS A 235 25.32 13.56 4.49
C LYS A 235 25.72 15.03 4.50
N THR A 236 24.83 15.90 4.98
CA THR A 236 25.25 17.24 5.38
C THR A 236 26.26 17.18 6.51
N LYS A 237 27.10 18.20 6.62
CA LYS A 237 28.12 18.31 7.67
C LYS A 237 27.51 18.18 9.07
N GLU A 238 26.33 18.75 9.30
CA GLU A 238 25.63 18.65 10.59
C GLU A 238 25.22 17.21 10.91
N VAL A 239 24.80 16.44 9.91
CA VAL A 239 24.51 15.01 10.05
C VAL A 239 25.78 14.23 10.34
N GLU A 240 26.86 14.52 9.61
CA GLU A 240 28.16 13.87 9.83
C GLU A 240 28.68 14.10 11.25
N GLU A 241 28.67 15.35 11.71
CA GLU A 241 29.17 15.74 13.03
C GLU A 241 28.35 15.12 14.18
N LYS A 242 27.04 14.95 13.99
CA LYS A 242 26.15 14.48 15.06
C LYS A 242 25.93 12.97 15.05
N TYR A 243 25.87 12.35 13.87
CA TYR A 243 25.46 10.96 13.69
C TYR A 243 26.48 10.12 12.93
N GLY A 244 27.61 10.66 12.48
CA GLY A 244 28.60 9.95 11.65
C GLY A 244 29.04 8.61 12.24
N ASP A 245 29.35 8.58 13.54
CA ASP A 245 29.80 7.37 14.26
C ASP A 245 28.71 6.29 14.42
N ILE A 246 27.43 6.69 14.34
CA ILE A 246 26.25 5.82 14.50
C ILE A 246 25.35 5.83 13.26
N TRP A 247 25.91 6.19 12.10
CA TRP A 247 25.13 6.48 10.91
C TRP A 247 24.36 5.25 10.43
N GLY A 248 24.98 4.05 10.47
CA GLY A 248 24.34 2.80 10.06
C GLY A 248 23.04 2.54 10.84
N ASP A 249 23.09 2.60 12.17
CA ASP A 249 21.92 2.37 13.03
C ASP A 249 20.87 3.48 12.85
N THR A 250 21.33 4.72 12.69
CA THR A 250 20.45 5.88 12.47
C THR A 250 19.72 5.75 11.13
N TRP A 251 20.41 5.36 10.07
CA TRP A 251 19.86 5.20 8.75
C TRP A 251 18.86 4.05 8.68
N ILE A 252 19.20 2.89 9.25
CA ILE A 252 18.27 1.75 9.38
C ILE A 252 16.97 2.20 10.03
N ARG A 253 17.05 2.96 11.13
CA ARG A 253 15.87 3.49 11.81
C ARG A 253 15.04 4.44 10.94
N ILE A 254 15.67 5.17 10.02
CA ILE A 254 14.98 6.08 9.09
C ILE A 254 14.27 5.29 7.97
N VAL A 255 14.93 4.29 7.39
CA VAL A 255 14.39 3.54 6.24
C VAL A 255 13.47 2.37 6.61
N ASP A 256 13.57 1.83 7.82
CA ASP A 256 12.69 0.78 8.35
C ASP A 256 11.34 1.31 8.85
N MET A 257 11.06 2.61 8.68
CA MET A 257 9.73 3.17 8.96
C MET A 257 8.68 2.58 7.99
N PRO A 258 7.44 2.32 8.46
CA PRO A 258 6.53 1.31 7.90
C PRO A 258 5.90 1.61 6.53
N TYR A 259 6.31 2.67 5.85
CA TYR A 259 5.79 3.04 4.53
C TYR A 259 6.91 2.92 3.53
N GLN A 260 6.85 1.94 2.64
CA GLN A 260 7.74 1.84 1.48
C GLN A 260 6.88 1.71 0.24
N SER A 261 7.07 2.59 -0.77
CA SER A 261 6.21 2.68 -1.97
C SER A 261 6.42 1.56 -2.98
N TRP A 262 7.52 0.81 -2.89
CA TRP A 262 7.85 -0.25 -3.85
C TRP A 262 6.87 -1.42 -3.76
N SER A 263 6.17 -1.58 -2.64
CA SER A 263 5.11 -2.60 -2.49
C SER A 263 3.99 -2.47 -3.52
N ASN A 264 3.86 -1.30 -4.16
CA ASN A 264 2.89 -1.04 -5.22
C ASN A 264 3.44 -1.28 -6.63
N ILE A 265 4.74 -1.59 -6.80
CA ILE A 265 5.34 -1.83 -8.11
C ILE A 265 5.39 -3.32 -8.38
N HIS A 266 4.68 -3.73 -9.41
CA HIS A 266 4.59 -5.12 -9.83
C HIS A 266 5.93 -5.63 -10.38
N CYS A 267 6.42 -6.74 -9.83
CA CYS A 267 7.74 -7.33 -10.11
C CYS A 267 7.65 -8.80 -10.58
N GLN A 268 6.45 -9.34 -10.84
CA GLN A 268 6.24 -10.75 -11.22
C GLN A 268 6.93 -11.76 -10.29
N GLY A 269 6.90 -11.51 -8.98
CA GLY A 269 7.50 -12.39 -7.97
C GLY A 269 8.98 -12.17 -7.73
N LYS A 270 9.62 -11.25 -8.45
CA LYS A 270 11.06 -11.01 -8.39
C LYS A 270 11.45 -9.84 -7.49
N VAL A 271 10.55 -9.44 -6.58
CA VAL A 271 10.81 -8.33 -5.65
C VAL A 271 12.05 -8.58 -4.80
N ASP A 272 12.24 -9.79 -4.28
CA ASP A 272 13.43 -10.15 -3.49
C ASP A 272 14.71 -10.06 -4.33
N GLU A 273 14.65 -10.50 -5.59
CA GLU A 273 15.79 -10.40 -6.52
C GLU A 273 16.13 -8.94 -6.83
N LEU A 274 15.12 -8.09 -7.03
CA LEU A 274 15.29 -6.65 -7.24
C LEU A 274 15.90 -6.00 -6.00
N MET A 275 15.36 -6.26 -4.82
CA MET A 275 15.82 -5.66 -3.56
C MET A 275 17.22 -6.15 -3.18
N ALA A 276 17.61 -7.38 -3.50
CA ALA A 276 18.97 -7.88 -3.31
C ALA A 276 20.03 -7.09 -4.12
N LEU A 277 19.61 -6.51 -5.26
CA LEU A 277 20.44 -5.67 -6.12
C LEU A 277 20.46 -4.19 -5.71
N LYS A 278 19.61 -3.77 -4.76
CA LYS A 278 19.61 -2.39 -4.25
C LYS A 278 20.98 -2.06 -3.66
N ARG A 279 21.49 -0.86 -3.97
CA ARG A 279 22.70 -0.29 -3.40
C ARG A 279 22.52 1.18 -3.08
N GLU A 280 23.07 1.55 -1.93
CA GLU A 280 23.21 2.93 -1.50
C GLU A 280 24.68 3.31 -1.63
N ASP A 281 24.99 4.21 -2.56
CA ASP A 281 26.35 4.68 -2.77
C ASP A 281 26.61 5.92 -1.89
N TRP A 282 27.17 5.70 -0.70
CA TRP A 282 27.46 6.79 0.24
C TRP A 282 28.76 7.50 -0.13
N ALA A 283 28.66 8.69 -0.71
CA ALA A 283 29.79 9.50 -1.13
C ALA A 283 30.18 10.53 -0.07
N THR A 284 31.49 10.82 0.02
CA THR A 284 32.03 11.88 0.89
C THR A 284 32.80 12.88 0.01
N PRO A 285 32.30 14.11 -0.16
CA PRO A 285 32.99 15.09 -0.97
C PRO A 285 34.28 15.53 -0.27
N PRO A 286 35.35 15.83 -1.02
CA PRO A 286 36.50 16.50 -0.46
C PRO A 286 36.14 17.93 -0.03
N GLN A 287 36.95 18.53 0.83
CA GLN A 287 36.77 19.93 1.19
C GLN A 287 37.08 20.82 -0.02
N TYR A 288 36.06 21.49 -0.56
CA TYR A 288 36.22 22.50 -1.59
C TYR A 288 36.19 23.89 -0.95
N GLU A 289 37.34 24.58 -0.97
CA GLU A 289 37.42 25.96 -0.48
C GLU A 289 36.55 26.90 -1.33
N GLY A 290 35.76 27.76 -0.67
CA GLY A 290 34.96 28.80 -1.32
C GLY A 290 33.67 28.35 -1.98
N LEU A 291 33.29 27.07 -1.87
CA LEU A 291 31.98 26.58 -2.31
C LEU A 291 31.01 26.45 -1.13
N SER A 292 29.72 26.65 -1.41
CA SER A 292 28.68 26.19 -0.50
C SER A 292 28.69 24.66 -0.43
N GLU A 293 28.15 24.09 0.65
CA GLU A 293 28.05 22.63 0.79
C GLU A 293 27.25 21.99 -0.36
N GLU A 294 26.16 22.63 -0.78
CA GLU A 294 25.34 22.14 -1.90
C GLU A 294 26.11 22.15 -3.24
N ASP A 295 26.88 23.20 -3.50
CA ASP A 295 27.70 23.31 -4.71
C ASP A 295 28.86 22.31 -4.69
N ALA A 296 29.42 22.05 -3.50
CA ALA A 296 30.42 21.02 -3.28
C ALA A 296 29.86 19.62 -3.59
N PHE A 297 28.63 19.30 -3.16
CA PHE A 297 27.97 18.04 -3.52
C PHE A 297 27.76 17.91 -5.03
N ARG A 298 27.22 18.94 -5.69
CA ARG A 298 27.01 18.93 -7.15
C ARG A 298 28.32 18.76 -7.92
N LYS A 299 29.37 19.48 -7.50
CA LYS A 299 30.69 19.39 -8.12
C LYS A 299 31.27 17.99 -7.94
N HIS A 300 31.29 17.48 -6.70
CA HIS A 300 31.80 16.14 -6.43
C HIS A 300 31.02 15.08 -7.20
N PHE A 301 29.68 15.15 -7.20
CA PHE A 301 28.86 14.15 -7.87
C PHE A 301 29.08 14.12 -9.40
N ARG A 302 29.31 15.28 -10.04
CA ARG A 302 29.68 15.34 -11.46
C ARG A 302 30.99 14.60 -11.76
N GLU A 303 31.94 14.60 -10.83
CA GLU A 303 33.20 13.86 -10.94
C GLU A 303 32.98 12.37 -10.58
N HIS A 304 32.29 12.09 -9.48
CA HIS A 304 32.04 10.76 -8.93
C HIS A 304 31.20 9.87 -9.84
N ARG A 305 30.19 10.44 -10.53
CA ARG A 305 29.27 9.67 -11.39
C ARG A 305 29.95 8.96 -12.56
N GLU A 306 31.13 9.45 -12.98
CA GLU A 306 31.94 8.83 -14.03
C GLU A 306 32.62 7.54 -13.56
N TYR A 307 32.81 7.39 -12.25
CA TYR A 307 33.43 6.21 -11.62
C TYR A 307 32.40 5.19 -11.09
N LEU A 308 31.10 5.52 -11.14
CA LEU A 308 30.04 4.60 -10.74
C LEU A 308 30.06 3.35 -11.63
N SER A 309 30.34 2.21 -11.00
CA SER A 309 30.54 0.93 -11.68
C SER A 309 29.25 0.31 -12.23
N SER A 310 28.09 0.77 -11.75
CA SER A 310 26.79 0.32 -12.23
C SER A 310 26.03 1.46 -12.92
N PRO A 311 25.50 1.25 -14.13
CA PRO A 311 24.62 2.22 -14.78
C PRO A 311 23.22 2.27 -14.13
N GLY A 312 22.88 1.31 -13.25
CA GLY A 312 21.67 1.35 -12.44
C GLY A 312 21.75 2.30 -11.24
N ILE A 313 22.92 2.86 -10.91
CA ILE A 313 22.97 4.00 -9.99
C ILE A 313 22.69 5.25 -10.80
N LEU A 314 21.62 5.97 -10.46
CA LEU A 314 21.19 7.13 -11.26
C LEU A 314 22.27 8.21 -11.27
N ARG A 315 22.63 8.64 -12.49
CA ARG A 315 23.70 9.61 -12.75
C ARG A 315 23.21 11.05 -12.91
N ASN A 316 21.89 11.23 -12.97
CA ASN A 316 21.22 12.51 -13.18
C ASN A 316 20.65 13.10 -11.88
N THR A 317 20.74 12.38 -10.77
CA THR A 317 20.11 12.72 -9.49
C THR A 317 20.92 12.13 -8.34
N PHE A 318 21.14 12.90 -7.28
CA PHE A 318 21.71 12.40 -6.03
C PHE A 318 20.86 12.85 -4.84
N ILE A 319 20.99 12.14 -3.72
CA ILE A 319 20.18 12.36 -2.53
C ILE A 319 21.04 12.99 -1.42
N VAL A 320 20.49 13.98 -0.71
CA VAL A 320 21.15 14.60 0.44
C VAL A 320 20.27 14.46 1.67
N ILE A 321 20.87 13.96 2.75
CA ILE A 321 20.22 13.84 4.06
C ILE A 321 20.60 15.03 4.94
N GLN A 322 19.59 15.72 5.45
CA GLN A 322 19.74 16.86 6.37
C GLN A 322 19.32 16.48 7.78
N ILE A 323 19.80 17.25 8.77
CA ILE A 323 19.60 16.93 10.19
C ILE A 323 18.13 16.98 10.61
N GLU A 324 17.32 17.80 9.94
CA GLU A 324 15.88 17.95 10.19
C GLU A 324 15.10 16.67 9.88
N GLN A 325 15.68 15.76 9.10
CA GLN A 325 15.06 14.50 8.67
C GLN A 325 15.34 13.34 9.62
N ILE A 326 16.13 13.57 10.68
CA ILE A 326 16.51 12.55 11.64
C ILE A 326 15.61 12.66 12.87
N PRO A 327 14.74 11.65 13.15
CA PRO A 327 13.83 11.67 14.29
C PRO A 327 14.59 11.90 15.61
N LYS A 328 14.06 12.78 16.48
CA LYS A 328 14.76 13.17 17.72
C LYS A 328 14.66 12.11 18.83
N GLY A 329 13.71 11.18 18.73
CA GLY A 329 13.51 10.11 19.72
C GLY A 329 12.52 9.05 19.24
N PRO A 330 12.43 7.88 19.91
CA PRO A 330 11.50 6.80 19.56
C PRO A 330 10.03 7.16 19.76
N ASP A 331 9.74 8.23 20.51
CA ASP A 331 8.40 8.68 20.89
C ASP A 331 7.95 9.96 20.13
N ASP A 332 8.62 10.33 19.03
CA ASP A 332 8.12 11.37 18.12
C ASP A 332 6.92 10.77 17.34
N GLU A 333 5.73 10.82 17.94
CA GLU A 333 4.48 10.35 17.34
C GLU A 333 3.94 11.32 16.27
N ASP A 334 4.44 12.55 16.23
CA ASP A 334 4.18 13.55 15.17
C ASP A 334 5.22 13.36 14.05
N VAL A 335 5.19 12.22 13.37
CA VAL A 335 6.10 11.96 12.24
C VAL A 335 5.60 12.74 11.03
N ASP A 336 6.01 14.00 10.94
CA ASP A 336 6.07 14.73 9.65
C ASP A 336 6.67 13.76 8.61
N PRO A 337 6.08 13.61 7.42
CA PRO A 337 6.51 12.60 6.46
C PRO A 337 8.00 12.73 6.18
N CYS A 338 8.80 11.76 6.62
CA CYS A 338 10.25 11.83 6.48
C CYS A 338 10.62 11.95 5.00
N TRP A 339 11.37 13.00 4.66
CA TRP A 339 11.69 13.36 3.30
C TRP A 339 13.19 13.60 3.13
N VAL A 340 13.64 13.68 1.89
CA VAL A 340 15.03 14.01 1.55
C VAL A 340 15.06 15.01 0.42
N TRP A 341 16.19 15.68 0.25
CA TRP A 341 16.41 16.45 -0.96
C TRP A 341 16.96 15.56 -2.06
N ALA A 342 16.25 15.52 -3.19
CA ALA A 342 16.82 15.06 -4.44
C ALA A 342 17.37 16.25 -5.22
N TYR A 343 18.65 16.18 -5.58
CA TYR A 343 19.37 17.24 -6.26
C TYR A 343 19.53 16.95 -7.75
N ASP A 344 19.31 18.00 -8.53
CA ASP A 344 19.64 18.04 -9.95
C ASP A 344 21.11 18.34 -10.12
N VAL A 345 21.83 17.38 -10.71
CA VAL A 345 23.27 17.45 -10.90
C VAL A 345 23.68 18.50 -11.93
N ASP A 346 22.86 18.70 -12.96
CA ASP A 346 23.18 19.58 -14.09
C ASP A 346 22.55 20.97 -13.92
N TRP A 347 21.92 21.24 -12.76
CA TRP A 347 21.38 22.56 -12.45
C TRP A 347 22.48 23.58 -12.14
N GLU A 348 22.39 24.73 -12.81
CA GLU A 348 23.24 25.88 -12.57
C GLU A 348 22.37 27.08 -12.15
N SER A 349 22.87 27.89 -11.21
CA SER A 349 22.17 29.06 -10.67
C SER A 349 21.87 30.16 -11.69
N ALA A 350 22.53 30.11 -12.85
CA ALA A 350 22.34 31.01 -14.00
C ALA A 350 21.26 30.53 -15.00
N SER A 351 20.65 29.35 -14.77
CA SER A 351 19.53 28.86 -15.60
C SER A 351 18.27 29.72 -15.43
N GLU A 352 17.39 29.74 -16.44
CA GLU A 352 16.17 30.55 -16.46
C GLU A 352 15.36 30.43 -15.15
N ASP A 353 15.06 31.58 -14.55
CA ASP A 353 14.39 31.70 -13.27
C ASP A 353 12.97 31.12 -13.34
N THR A 354 12.84 29.87 -12.90
CA THR A 354 11.54 29.25 -12.73
C THR A 354 10.99 29.67 -11.39
N ILE A 355 9.96 30.53 -11.41
CA ILE A 355 9.33 31.05 -10.21
C ILE A 355 7.92 30.46 -10.12
N CYS A 356 7.59 29.83 -9.00
CA CYS A 356 6.27 29.34 -8.69
C CYS A 356 5.92 29.75 -7.25
N ASN A 357 4.75 30.35 -7.05
CA ASN A 357 4.31 30.85 -5.74
C ASN A 357 5.33 31.78 -5.04
N GLY A 358 6.13 32.52 -5.81
CA GLY A 358 7.18 33.42 -5.29
C GLY A 358 8.49 32.73 -4.91
N GLU A 359 8.60 31.40 -5.05
CA GLU A 359 9.82 30.64 -4.82
C GLU A 359 10.51 30.30 -6.15
N LYS A 360 11.84 30.36 -6.16
CA LYS A 360 12.67 30.01 -7.31
C LYS A 360 13.13 28.56 -7.21
N TYR A 361 13.09 27.81 -8.31
CA TYR A 361 13.68 26.47 -8.36
C TYR A 361 15.20 26.53 -8.11
N GLN A 362 15.68 25.74 -7.15
CA GLN A 362 17.08 25.74 -6.71
C GLN A 362 17.83 24.45 -7.12
N GLY A 363 17.37 23.76 -8.17
CA GLY A 363 17.99 22.50 -8.59
C GLY A 363 17.80 21.37 -7.59
N ARG A 364 16.69 21.38 -6.85
CA ARG A 364 16.35 20.36 -5.86
C ARG A 364 14.85 20.30 -5.59
N VAL A 365 14.38 19.13 -5.17
CA VAL A 365 12.98 18.89 -4.77
C VAL A 365 12.93 18.01 -3.53
N LYS A 366 11.95 18.24 -2.65
CA LYS A 366 11.72 17.38 -1.50
C LYS A 366 11.00 16.11 -1.95
N VAL A 367 11.49 14.95 -1.55
CA VAL A 367 10.93 13.64 -1.90
C VAL A 367 10.73 12.83 -0.64
N PRO A 368 9.54 12.27 -0.38
CA PRO A 368 9.35 11.35 0.74
C PRO A 368 10.29 10.14 0.63
N ILE A 369 10.91 9.73 1.74
CA ILE A 369 11.87 8.61 1.74
C ILE A 369 11.24 7.34 1.20
N TYR A 370 9.98 7.08 1.57
CA TYR A 370 9.24 5.92 1.10
C TYR A 370 9.06 5.87 -0.42
N ALA A 371 9.14 7.01 -1.12
CA ALA A 371 8.94 7.11 -2.57
C ALA A 371 10.23 6.90 -3.39
N LEU A 372 11.42 7.02 -2.76
CA LEU A 372 12.72 7.03 -3.45
C LEU A 372 12.94 5.78 -4.29
N GLU A 373 12.73 4.61 -3.69
CA GLU A 373 13.08 3.30 -4.24
C GLU A 373 12.00 2.70 -5.15
N GLY A 374 10.95 3.47 -5.43
CA GLY A 374 9.90 3.06 -6.33
C GLY A 374 9.71 4.07 -7.45
N TRP A 375 8.61 4.83 -7.35
CA TRP A 375 8.18 5.73 -8.41
C TRP A 375 9.15 6.87 -8.69
N PHE A 376 9.88 7.35 -7.66
CA PHE A 376 10.87 8.40 -7.88
C PHE A 376 12.04 7.90 -8.73
N TYR A 377 12.61 6.74 -8.40
CA TYR A 377 13.64 6.10 -9.21
C TYR A 377 13.16 5.87 -10.64
N ALA A 378 11.96 5.29 -10.80
CA ALA A 378 11.36 5.03 -12.12
C ALA A 378 11.28 6.31 -12.98
N ALA A 379 10.70 7.38 -12.42
CA ALA A 379 10.53 8.65 -13.13
C ALA A 379 11.85 9.32 -13.53
N ARG A 380 12.95 9.03 -12.84
CA ARG A 380 14.29 9.54 -13.15
C ARG A 380 15.13 8.61 -14.03
N TRP A 381 14.80 7.32 -14.09
CA TRP A 381 15.54 6.32 -14.87
C TRP A 381 15.27 6.43 -16.37
N GLU A 382 14.03 6.74 -16.76
CA GLU A 382 13.63 6.76 -18.18
C GLU A 382 14.41 7.80 -19.00
N GLU A 383 14.76 7.44 -20.25
CA GLU A 383 15.41 8.37 -21.18
C GLU A 383 14.43 9.51 -21.54
N GLY A 384 14.79 10.75 -21.20
CA GLY A 384 13.86 11.88 -21.27
C GLY A 384 12.85 11.95 -20.12
N GLY A 385 13.08 11.18 -19.04
CA GLY A 385 12.22 11.11 -17.86
C GLY A 385 11.97 12.44 -17.17
N VAL A 386 10.99 12.45 -16.27
CA VAL A 386 10.45 13.68 -15.64
C VAL A 386 11.56 14.47 -14.98
N SER A 387 11.73 15.73 -15.37
CA SER A 387 12.77 16.59 -14.80
C SER A 387 12.48 16.90 -13.33
N LEU A 388 13.52 17.09 -12.51
CA LEU A 388 13.33 17.51 -11.12
C LEU A 388 12.66 18.89 -11.00
N ARG A 389 12.80 19.73 -12.05
CA ARG A 389 12.06 20.99 -12.19
C ARG A 389 10.56 20.76 -12.29
N ASP A 390 10.12 19.83 -13.12
CA ASP A 390 8.69 19.50 -13.28
C ASP A 390 8.13 18.84 -12.01
N MET A 391 8.91 17.97 -11.38
CA MET A 391 8.58 17.40 -10.08
C MET A 391 8.42 18.49 -9.02
N TRP A 392 9.34 19.46 -8.97
CA TRP A 392 9.26 20.60 -8.06
C TRP A 392 8.02 21.45 -8.32
N LEU A 393 7.68 21.73 -9.59
CA LEU A 393 6.46 22.45 -9.95
C LEU A 393 5.19 21.72 -9.50
N LYS A 394 5.15 20.39 -9.60
CA LYS A 394 4.05 19.57 -9.06
C LYS A 394 4.00 19.68 -7.53
N ALA A 395 5.15 19.55 -6.87
CA ALA A 395 5.26 19.63 -5.41
C ALA A 395 4.70 20.95 -4.86
N GLN A 396 4.87 22.08 -5.56
CA GLN A 396 4.35 23.40 -5.13
C GLN A 396 2.82 23.46 -4.99
N LYS A 397 2.08 22.47 -5.49
CA LYS A 397 0.62 22.37 -5.33
C LYS A 397 0.19 21.73 -4.01
N HIS A 398 1.12 21.14 -3.27
CA HIS A 398 0.88 20.45 -1.99
C HIS A 398 1.31 21.33 -0.82
N GLU A 399 0.64 21.19 0.33
CA GLU A 399 0.91 21.98 1.54
C GLU A 399 2.37 21.84 2.00
N ASP A 400 2.89 20.61 2.03
CA ASP A 400 4.25 20.30 2.50
C ASP A 400 5.34 20.53 1.43
N LYS A 401 4.92 20.88 0.21
CA LYS A 401 5.80 21.02 -0.96
C LYS A 401 6.66 19.78 -1.23
N LEU A 402 6.11 18.62 -0.90
CA LEU A 402 6.70 17.32 -1.20
C LEU A 402 6.28 16.88 -2.60
N TRP A 403 7.22 16.34 -3.36
CA TRP A 403 6.84 15.58 -4.54
C TRP A 403 6.27 14.25 -4.08
N ILE A 404 4.94 14.16 -4.13
CA ILE A 404 4.23 12.92 -3.86
C ILE A 404 3.76 12.36 -5.19
N CYS A 405 4.11 11.12 -5.45
CA CYS A 405 3.41 10.31 -6.44
C CYS A 405 2.16 9.74 -5.76
N ASP A 406 1.20 10.61 -5.44
CA ASP A 406 -0.13 10.15 -5.07
C ASP A 406 -0.69 9.45 -6.30
N SER A 407 -1.25 8.27 -6.11
CA SER A 407 -1.99 7.49 -7.11
C SER A 407 -3.21 8.21 -7.74
N LYS A 408 -3.38 9.52 -7.51
CA LYS A 408 -3.94 10.42 -8.51
C LYS A 408 -2.85 10.68 -9.55
N VAL A 409 -2.49 9.73 -10.41
CA VAL A 409 -3.39 8.96 -11.27
C VAL A 409 -2.67 7.63 -11.61
N MET A 410 -2.95 6.54 -10.88
CA MET A 410 -2.64 5.19 -11.41
C MET A 410 -3.35 4.97 -12.76
N GLU A 411 -4.44 5.69 -13.04
CA GLU A 411 -5.13 5.64 -14.34
C GLU A 411 -4.30 6.18 -15.53
N GLU A 412 -3.22 6.95 -15.32
CA GLU A 412 -2.43 7.59 -16.39
C GLU A 412 -1.01 7.02 -16.52
N TRP A 413 -0.54 6.28 -15.52
CA TRP A 413 0.80 5.66 -15.52
C TRP A 413 0.75 4.13 -15.43
N ASP A 414 -0.45 3.55 -15.39
CA ASP A 414 -0.63 2.14 -15.70
C ASP A 414 -0.37 1.95 -17.19
N HIS A 415 0.49 0.99 -17.51
CA HIS A 415 0.62 0.44 -18.87
C HIS A 415 -0.67 -0.25 -19.35
N GLU A 416 -1.83 -0.02 -18.73
CA GLU A 416 -3.16 -0.28 -19.28
C GLU A 416 -4.15 0.86 -18.95
N PRO A 417 -5.00 1.25 -19.91
CA PRO A 417 -6.13 2.11 -19.64
C PRO A 417 -7.16 1.36 -18.80
N TYR A 418 -7.51 1.89 -17.64
CA TYR A 418 -8.78 1.53 -16.99
C TYR A 418 -9.90 1.97 -17.93
N VAL A 419 -10.60 1.00 -18.52
CA VAL A 419 -11.86 1.25 -19.24
C VAL A 419 -12.96 1.50 -18.24
#